data_AF-A0A9J9BAC9-F1
#
_entry.id   AF-A0A9J9BAC9-F1
#
_cell.length_a   1.000
_cell.length_b   1.000
_cell.length_c   1.000
_cell.angle_alpha   90.00
_cell.angle_beta   90.00
_cell.angle_gamma   90.00
#
_symmetry.space_group_name_H-M   'P 1'
#
loop_
_entity.id
_entity.type
_entity.pdbx_description
1 polymer ?
#
loop_
_entity_poly.entity_id
_entity_poly.type
_entity_poly.pdbx_seq_one_letter_code
_entity_poly.pdbx_strand_id
1 'polypeptide(L)'
;MFVGSSRLPKIFGSILFVCAGFLTYGDGLLFEKIYLALLGFVAVLFIRDINLVSIIIISAAANLSSELLYPLVISEKFQISLKLATYLVTCWTLYKVSEDSLRWPTAVVVVLCLGAEAYWYLTSQEAAMIFWYVLLLTINLWVRHFLFARVFIMAKYFPKQYSSLDLDHTLYQLVFFYILLHQFILVEYVLRRVFDLPSTFVYYAAPYIFHGLTTYSALLVLIQGYILISKNWFKA
;
A
#
# COMPACT_ATOMS: atom_id res chain seq x y z
N MET A 1 18.99 1.08 37.18
CA MET A 1 17.86 1.24 36.23
C MET A 1 17.90 0.06 35.28
N PHE A 2 17.33 -1.08 35.66
CA PHE A 2 17.45 -2.33 34.89
C PHE A 2 16.52 -2.26 33.67
N VAL A 3 17.11 -2.18 32.48
CA VAL A 3 16.43 -2.43 31.21
C VAL A 3 15.96 -3.88 31.24
N GLY A 4 14.66 -4.11 31.47
CA GLY A 4 14.10 -5.45 31.53
C GLY A 4 14.43 -6.24 30.26
N SER A 5 14.96 -7.45 30.43
CA SER A 5 15.39 -8.40 29.39
C SER A 5 14.38 -8.57 28.24
N SER A 6 13.09 -8.35 28.48
CA SER A 6 12.01 -8.42 27.48
C SER A 6 11.95 -7.24 26.49
N ARG A 7 12.74 -6.17 26.69
CA ARG A 7 12.82 -4.99 25.79
C ARG A 7 13.92 -5.12 24.73
N LEU A 8 15.01 -5.83 25.06
CA LEU A 8 16.19 -5.94 24.21
C LEU A 8 15.89 -6.63 22.87
N PRO A 9 15.29 -7.83 22.80
CA PRO A 9 15.03 -8.51 21.52
C PRO A 9 14.13 -7.70 20.57
N LYS A 10 13.31 -6.79 21.11
CA LYS A 10 12.30 -6.02 20.38
C LYS A 10 12.87 -4.73 19.80
N ILE A 11 13.73 -4.05 20.55
CA ILE A 11 14.55 -2.93 20.06
C ILE A 11 15.52 -3.46 19.01
N PHE A 12 16.21 -4.57 19.31
CA PHE A 12 17.09 -5.23 18.35
C PHE A 12 16.32 -5.68 17.11
N GLY A 13 15.13 -6.27 17.24
CA GLY A 13 14.30 -6.69 16.10
C GLY A 13 13.81 -5.53 15.23
N SER A 14 13.39 -4.42 15.83
CA SER A 14 12.93 -3.24 15.09
C SER A 14 14.10 -2.53 14.40
N ILE A 15 15.25 -2.43 15.07
CA ILE A 15 16.49 -1.89 14.49
C ILE A 15 16.98 -2.82 13.37
N LEU A 16 17.01 -4.14 13.58
CA LEU A 16 17.38 -5.13 12.58
C LEU A 16 16.48 -5.04 11.36
N PHE A 17 15.18 -4.81 11.52
CA PHE A 17 14.27 -4.66 10.39
C PHE A 17 14.48 -3.34 9.65
N VAL A 18 14.65 -2.23 10.35
CA VAL A 18 15.01 -0.95 9.70
C VAL A 18 16.33 -1.09 8.95
N CYS A 19 17.33 -1.73 9.56
CA CYS A 19 18.58 -2.08 8.89
C CYS A 19 18.37 -3.02 7.71
N ALA A 20 17.49 -4.03 7.79
CA ALA A 20 17.16 -4.92 6.68
C ALA A 20 16.49 -4.17 5.53
N GLY A 21 15.60 -3.21 5.83
CA GLY A 21 15.05 -2.28 4.85
C GLY A 21 16.15 -1.48 4.15
N PHE A 22 17.08 -0.88 4.90
CA PHE A 22 18.22 -0.20 4.30
C PHE A 22 19.15 -1.12 3.49
N LEU A 23 19.35 -2.36 3.94
CA LEU A 23 20.23 -3.33 3.27
C LEU A 23 19.62 -3.93 2.00
N THR A 24 18.30 -3.88 1.85
CA THR A 24 17.57 -4.40 0.67
C THR A 24 17.31 -3.31 -0.38
N TYR A 25 17.89 -2.13 -0.18
CA TYR A 25 17.79 -1.02 -1.12
C TYR A 25 18.38 -1.42 -2.48
N GLY A 26 17.56 -1.36 -3.53
CA GLY A 26 17.92 -1.81 -4.88
C GLY A 26 17.44 -3.21 -5.25
N ASP A 27 16.95 -4.00 -4.28
CA ASP A 27 16.27 -5.28 -4.52
C ASP A 27 14.84 -5.25 -3.94
N GLY A 28 13.90 -4.76 -4.75
CA GLY A 28 12.51 -4.60 -4.35
C GLY A 28 11.82 -5.92 -4.00
N LEU A 29 12.19 -7.01 -4.67
CA LEU A 29 11.54 -8.31 -4.49
C LEU A 29 11.98 -8.98 -3.19
N LEU A 30 13.27 -8.84 -2.83
CA LEU A 30 13.76 -9.26 -1.52
C LEU A 30 13.14 -8.42 -0.40
N PHE A 31 13.03 -7.10 -0.60
CA PHE A 31 12.41 -6.21 0.38
C PHE A 31 10.94 -6.57 0.65
N GLU A 32 10.14 -6.82 -0.38
CA GLU A 32 8.73 -7.22 -0.26
C GLU A 32 8.57 -8.52 0.55
N LYS A 33 9.41 -9.53 0.29
CA LYS A 33 9.41 -10.78 1.05
C LYS A 33 9.72 -10.56 2.53
N ILE A 34 10.71 -9.72 2.82
CA ILE A 34 11.09 -9.38 4.20
C ILE A 34 9.96 -8.60 4.89
N TYR A 35 9.32 -7.68 4.18
CA TYR A 35 8.17 -6.94 4.69
C TYR A 35 6.98 -7.85 5.02
N LEU A 36 6.60 -8.76 4.12
CA LEU A 36 5.51 -9.72 4.37
C LEU A 36 5.86 -10.69 5.51
N ALA A 37 7.10 -11.17 5.58
CA ALA A 37 7.57 -12.01 6.67
C ALA A 37 7.49 -11.29 8.03
N LEU A 38 7.84 -10.00 8.08
CA LEU A 38 7.68 -9.18 9.28
C LEU A 38 6.22 -9.05 9.68
N LEU A 39 5.35 -8.67 8.75
CA LEU A 39 3.92 -8.54 9.02
C LEU A 39 3.36 -9.86 9.57
N GLY A 40 3.71 -10.99 8.97
CA GLY A 40 3.35 -12.32 9.46
C GLY A 40 3.87 -12.60 10.87
N PHE A 41 5.14 -12.29 11.15
CA PHE A 41 5.73 -12.45 12.48
C PHE A 41 5.00 -11.60 13.54
N VAL A 42 4.73 -10.33 13.25
CA VAL A 42 3.99 -9.45 14.17
C VAL A 42 2.55 -9.95 14.35
N ALA A 43 1.88 -10.39 13.30
CA ALA A 43 0.53 -10.95 13.41
C ALA A 43 0.48 -12.17 14.35
N VAL A 44 1.47 -13.06 14.27
CA VAL A 44 1.57 -14.22 15.18
C VAL A 44 1.80 -13.79 16.62
N LEU A 45 2.71 -12.84 16.87
CA LEU A 45 2.96 -12.32 18.21
C LEU A 45 1.73 -11.67 18.86
N PHE A 46 0.91 -11.02 18.04
CA PHE A 46 -0.27 -10.27 18.49
C PHE A 46 -1.59 -10.92 18.09
N ILE A 47 -1.61 -12.24 17.87
CA ILE A 47 -2.79 -12.96 17.33
C ILE A 47 -4.08 -12.76 18.14
N ARG A 48 -3.95 -12.41 19.43
CA ARG A 48 -5.08 -12.13 20.34
C ARG A 48 -5.58 -10.68 20.27
N ASP A 49 -4.81 -9.76 19.70
CA ASP A 49 -5.20 -8.36 19.51
C ASP A 49 -5.78 -8.16 18.11
N ILE A 50 -7.12 -8.20 18.04
CA ILE A 50 -7.83 -8.12 16.78
C ILE A 50 -7.66 -6.78 16.07
N ASN A 51 -7.36 -5.71 16.81
CA ASN A 51 -7.21 -4.39 16.25
C ASN A 51 -5.89 -4.28 15.49
N LEU A 52 -4.79 -4.77 16.08
CA LEU A 52 -3.51 -4.80 15.39
C LEU A 52 -3.51 -5.84 14.25
N VAL A 53 -4.07 -7.03 14.49
CA VAL A 53 -4.13 -8.09 13.46
C VAL A 53 -4.94 -7.64 12.25
N SER A 54 -6.08 -6.95 12.44
CA SER A 54 -6.86 -6.44 11.30
C SER A 54 -6.11 -5.42 10.46
N ILE A 55 -5.32 -4.52 11.07
CA ILE A 55 -4.43 -3.59 10.34
C ILE A 55 -3.38 -4.36 9.52
N ILE A 56 -2.77 -5.38 10.14
CA ILE A 56 -1.76 -6.21 9.47
C ILE A 56 -2.38 -6.96 8.28
N ILE A 57 -3.58 -7.52 8.45
CA ILE A 57 -4.31 -8.21 7.37
C ILE A 57 -4.59 -7.26 6.22
N ILE A 58 -5.07 -6.04 6.48
CA ILE A 58 -5.33 -5.03 5.44
C ILE A 58 -4.03 -4.72 4.66
N SER A 59 -2.92 -4.51 5.39
CA SER A 59 -1.63 -4.15 4.79
C SER A 59 -1.00 -5.30 4.00
N ALA A 60 -1.08 -6.52 4.54
CA ALA A 60 -0.59 -7.73 3.90
C ALA A 60 -1.43 -8.07 2.66
N ALA A 61 -2.76 -7.94 2.72
CA ALA A 61 -3.64 -8.18 1.59
C ALA A 61 -3.33 -7.24 0.41
N ALA A 62 -2.99 -5.97 0.68
CA ALA A 62 -2.60 -5.02 -0.35
C ALA A 62 -1.32 -5.46 -1.09
N ASN A 63 -0.28 -5.82 -0.33
CA ASN A 63 1.00 -6.26 -0.89
C ASN A 63 0.87 -7.60 -1.62
N LEU A 64 0.20 -8.58 -1.02
CA LEU A 64 -0.09 -9.86 -1.66
C LEU A 64 -0.90 -9.68 -2.95
N SER A 65 -1.88 -8.77 -2.98
CA SER A 65 -2.63 -8.49 -4.20
C SER A 65 -1.72 -7.98 -5.31
N SER A 66 -0.81 -7.06 -5.01
CA SER A 66 0.18 -6.56 -5.98
C SER A 66 1.07 -7.70 -6.51
N GLU A 67 1.63 -8.52 -5.61
CA GLU A 67 2.52 -9.62 -5.98
C GLU A 67 1.81 -10.70 -6.80
N LEU A 68 0.56 -11.03 -6.47
CA LEU A 68 -0.25 -12.03 -7.19
C LEU A 68 -0.71 -11.52 -8.56
N LEU A 69 -0.99 -10.23 -8.70
CA LEU A 69 -1.48 -9.64 -9.95
C LEU A 69 -0.34 -9.32 -10.93
N TYR A 70 0.87 -9.04 -10.45
CA TYR A 70 2.00 -8.67 -11.30
C TYR A 70 2.37 -9.71 -12.39
N PRO A 71 2.41 -11.04 -12.11
CA PRO A 71 2.62 -12.04 -13.17
C PRO A 71 1.55 -12.02 -14.27
N LEU A 72 0.31 -11.64 -13.92
CA LEU A 72 -0.79 -11.54 -14.88
C LEU A 72 -0.68 -10.29 -15.77
N VAL A 73 -0.01 -9.25 -15.28
CA VAL A 73 0.27 -8.01 -16.03
C VAL A 73 1.29 -8.25 -17.12
N ILE A 74 2.34 -9.03 -16.84
CA ILE A 74 3.41 -9.35 -17.79
C ILE A 74 2.96 -10.41 -18.81
N SER A 75 1.98 -11.24 -18.46
CA SER A 75 1.47 -12.28 -19.37
C SER A 75 0.65 -11.68 -20.52
N GLU A 76 1.19 -11.74 -21.74
CA GLU A 76 0.52 -11.26 -22.96
C GLU A 76 -0.89 -11.84 -23.13
N LYS A 77 -1.09 -13.10 -22.74
CA LYS A 77 -2.38 -13.79 -22.83
C LYS A 77 -3.48 -13.12 -21.99
N PHE A 78 -3.14 -12.59 -20.82
CA PHE A 78 -4.10 -12.03 -19.88
C PHE A 78 -4.14 -10.50 -19.88
N GLN A 79 -3.16 -9.86 -20.50
CA GLN A 79 -2.96 -8.41 -20.45
C GLN A 79 -4.20 -7.60 -20.84
N ILE A 80 -4.88 -7.94 -21.95
CA ILE A 80 -6.08 -7.22 -22.41
C ILE A 80 -7.23 -7.38 -21.41
N SER A 81 -7.51 -8.62 -21.00
CA SER A 81 -8.58 -8.93 -20.04
C SER A 81 -8.33 -8.23 -18.70
N LEU A 82 -7.09 -8.25 -18.22
CA LEU A 82 -6.71 -7.61 -16.96
C LEU A 82 -6.81 -6.08 -17.06
N LYS A 83 -6.41 -5.48 -18.18
CA LYS A 83 -6.56 -4.05 -18.43
C LYS A 83 -8.04 -3.62 -18.38
N LEU A 84 -8.92 -4.33 -19.08
CA LEU A 84 -10.36 -4.05 -19.06
C LEU A 84 -10.94 -4.22 -17.65
N ALA A 85 -10.62 -5.32 -16.98
CA ALA A 85 -11.03 -5.57 -15.61
C ALA A 85 -10.54 -4.47 -14.66
N THR A 86 -9.29 -4.03 -14.81
CA THR A 86 -8.70 -2.96 -13.99
C THR A 86 -9.50 -1.67 -14.11
N TYR A 87 -9.78 -1.19 -15.33
CA TYR A 87 -10.54 0.04 -15.51
C TYR A 87 -11.98 -0.08 -15.02
N LEU A 88 -12.65 -1.22 -15.25
CA LEU A 88 -14.00 -1.46 -14.72
C LEU A 88 -14.04 -1.46 -13.19
N VAL A 89 -13.11 -2.17 -12.55
CA VAL A 89 -12.98 -2.20 -11.09
C VAL A 89 -12.62 -0.82 -10.54
N THR A 90 -11.78 -0.06 -11.24
CA THR A 90 -11.43 1.32 -10.87
C THR A 90 -12.66 2.22 -10.88
N CYS A 91 -13.45 2.18 -11.96
CA CYS A 91 -14.71 2.95 -12.05
C CYS A 91 -15.69 2.57 -10.94
N TRP A 92 -15.86 1.27 -10.68
CA TRP A 92 -16.69 0.79 -9.56
C TRP A 92 -16.15 1.25 -8.20
N THR A 93 -14.84 1.22 -8.00
CA THR A 93 -14.18 1.69 -6.77
C THR A 93 -14.38 3.18 -6.56
N LEU A 94 -14.22 4.00 -7.59
CA LEU A 94 -14.47 5.45 -7.53
C LEU A 94 -15.93 5.78 -7.22
N TYR A 95 -16.87 4.94 -7.66
CA TYR A 95 -18.27 5.06 -7.28
C TYR A 95 -18.49 4.68 -5.80
N LYS A 96 -17.87 3.58 -5.35
CA LYS A 96 -18.10 3.02 -4.00
C LYS A 96 -17.42 3.81 -2.89
N VAL A 97 -16.19 4.28 -3.12
CA VAL A 97 -15.39 5.05 -2.16
C VAL A 97 -15.68 6.54 -2.36
N SER A 98 -16.97 6.91 -2.29
CA SER A 98 -17.45 8.23 -2.68
C SER A 98 -16.96 9.36 -1.78
N GLU A 99 -16.66 9.03 -0.52
CA GLU A 99 -16.33 9.95 0.56
C GLU A 99 -14.82 10.22 0.69
N ASP A 100 -13.96 9.48 -0.01
CA ASP A 100 -12.52 9.70 0.10
C ASP A 100 -12.08 10.95 -0.67
N SER A 101 -11.34 11.82 0.02
CA SER A 101 -10.71 13.03 -0.53
C SER A 101 -9.92 12.80 -1.84
N LEU A 102 -9.30 11.63 -2.02
CA LEU A 102 -8.49 11.31 -3.19
C LEU A 102 -9.30 10.75 -4.37
N ARG A 103 -10.62 10.58 -4.22
CA ARG A 103 -11.50 10.13 -5.30
C ARG A 103 -11.42 11.04 -6.52
N TRP A 104 -11.62 12.34 -6.34
CA TRP A 104 -11.66 13.29 -7.46
C TRP A 104 -10.31 13.42 -8.18
N PRO A 105 -9.19 13.61 -7.49
CA PRO A 105 -7.87 13.56 -8.12
C PRO A 105 -7.62 12.25 -8.89
N THR A 106 -7.99 11.10 -8.30
CA THR A 106 -7.82 9.80 -8.97
C THR A 106 -8.71 9.71 -10.20
N ALA A 107 -9.96 10.17 -10.14
CA ALA A 107 -10.87 10.15 -11.29
C ALA A 107 -10.31 10.97 -12.47
N VAL A 108 -9.74 12.15 -12.20
CA VAL A 108 -9.10 12.98 -13.23
C VAL A 108 -7.93 12.23 -13.88
N VAL A 109 -7.05 11.63 -13.06
CA VAL A 109 -5.90 10.85 -13.58
C VAL A 109 -6.36 9.64 -14.39
N VAL A 110 -7.39 8.92 -13.95
CA VAL A 110 -7.93 7.76 -14.68
C VAL A 110 -8.52 8.18 -16.02
N VAL A 111 -9.23 9.31 -16.10
CA VAL A 111 -9.72 9.86 -17.37
C VAL A 111 -8.56 10.23 -18.30
N LEU A 112 -7.48 10.83 -17.77
CA LEU A 112 -6.27 11.11 -18.54
C LEU A 112 -5.63 9.82 -19.07
N CYS A 113 -5.55 8.77 -18.26
CA CYS A 113 -5.04 7.45 -18.68
C CYS A 113 -5.90 6.84 -19.79
N LEU A 114 -7.23 6.87 -19.67
CA LEU A 114 -8.14 6.39 -20.71
C LEU A 114 -7.97 7.19 -22.01
N GLY A 115 -7.79 8.51 -21.93
CA GLY A 115 -7.51 9.36 -23.07
C GLY A 115 -6.18 9.02 -23.76
N ALA A 116 -5.12 8.79 -22.97
CA ALA A 116 -3.81 8.37 -23.50
C ALA A 116 -3.87 7.00 -24.18
N GLU A 117 -4.60 6.05 -23.59
CA GLU A 117 -4.81 4.71 -24.16
C GLU A 117 -5.60 4.76 -25.46
N ALA A 118 -6.64 5.60 -25.53
CA ALA A 118 -7.38 5.84 -26.76
C ALA A 118 -6.50 6.49 -27.83
N TYR A 119 -5.66 7.45 -27.45
CA TYR A 119 -4.69 8.07 -28.35
C TYR A 119 -3.72 7.05 -28.93
N TRP A 120 -3.07 6.23 -28.09
CA TRP A 120 -2.13 5.21 -28.56
C TRP A 120 -2.77 4.15 -29.45
N TYR A 121 -4.02 3.77 -29.15
CA TYR A 121 -4.79 2.88 -30.00
C TYR A 121 -5.03 3.47 -31.39
N LEU A 122 -5.35 4.77 -31.47
CA LEU A 122 -5.59 5.47 -32.74
C LEU A 122 -4.29 5.71 -33.54
N THR A 123 -3.16 5.93 -32.86
CA THR A 123 -1.86 6.21 -33.51
C THR A 123 -1.01 4.95 -33.74
N SER A 124 -1.51 3.76 -33.41
CA SER A 124 -0.77 2.48 -33.47
C SER A 124 0.59 2.53 -32.74
N GLN A 125 0.68 3.34 -31.67
CA GLN A 125 1.88 3.37 -30.83
C GLN A 125 1.84 2.20 -29.85
N GLU A 126 3.00 1.70 -29.45
CA GLU A 126 3.07 0.63 -28.44
C GLU A 126 2.44 1.12 -27.13
N ALA A 127 1.29 0.53 -26.79
CA ALA A 127 0.54 0.88 -25.60
C ALA A 127 1.33 0.46 -24.36
N ALA A 128 1.72 1.45 -23.57
CA ALA A 128 2.40 1.24 -22.32
C ALA A 128 1.51 0.55 -21.28
N MET A 129 2.11 -0.18 -20.35
CA MET A 129 1.41 -0.86 -19.25
C MET A 129 0.97 0.12 -18.14
N ILE A 130 0.38 1.27 -18.49
CA ILE A 130 -0.06 2.28 -17.50
C ILE A 130 -1.21 1.76 -16.62
N PHE A 131 -1.98 0.79 -17.11
CA PHE A 131 -3.04 0.15 -16.35
C PHE A 131 -2.53 -0.51 -15.06
N TRP A 132 -1.24 -0.90 -15.00
CA TRP A 132 -0.62 -1.41 -13.78
C TRP A 132 -0.66 -0.38 -12.64
N TYR A 133 -0.28 0.86 -12.91
CA TYR A 133 -0.31 1.92 -11.92
C TYR A 133 -1.76 2.30 -11.54
N VAL A 134 -2.71 2.18 -12.48
CA VAL A 134 -4.15 2.34 -12.19
C VAL A 134 -4.67 1.24 -11.25
N LEU A 135 -4.20 0.00 -11.43
CA LEU A 135 -4.51 -1.11 -10.53
C LEU A 135 -3.96 -0.85 -9.12
N LEU A 136 -2.70 -0.41 -9.01
CA LEU A 136 -2.09 -0.05 -7.73
C LEU A 136 -2.80 1.12 -7.04
N LEU A 137 -3.24 2.13 -7.79
CA LEU A 137 -4.11 3.20 -7.26
C LEU A 137 -5.39 2.64 -6.65
N THR A 138 -6.02 1.70 -7.37
CA THR A 138 -7.27 1.08 -6.94
C THR A 138 -7.09 0.27 -5.66
N ILE A 139 -6.02 -0.52 -5.57
CA ILE A 139 -5.67 -1.26 -4.35
C ILE A 139 -5.48 -0.29 -3.18
N ASN A 140 -4.73 0.81 -3.37
CA ASN A 140 -4.47 1.77 -2.31
C ASN A 140 -5.74 2.54 -1.86
N LEU A 141 -6.68 2.83 -2.77
CA LEU A 141 -7.99 3.39 -2.40
C LEU A 141 -8.79 2.42 -1.53
N TRP A 142 -8.77 1.12 -1.85
CA TRP A 142 -9.39 0.09 -1.01
C TRP A 142 -8.71 -0.01 0.36
N VAL A 143 -7.38 0.05 0.43
CA VAL A 143 -6.66 0.06 1.70
C VAL A 143 -7.11 1.23 2.58
N ARG A 144 -7.18 2.45 2.03
CA ARG A 144 -7.68 3.62 2.77
C ARG A 144 -9.12 3.43 3.25
N HIS A 145 -9.98 2.94 2.36
CA HIS A 145 -11.37 2.64 2.71
C HIS A 145 -11.45 1.64 3.87
N PHE A 146 -10.69 0.54 3.82
CA PHE A 146 -10.69 -0.47 4.87
C PHE A 146 -10.05 0.02 6.17
N LEU A 147 -8.99 0.83 6.13
CA LEU A 147 -8.40 1.43 7.33
C LEU A 147 -9.39 2.36 8.03
N PHE A 148 -10.09 3.20 7.26
CA PHE A 148 -11.15 4.07 7.79
C PHE A 148 -12.33 3.26 8.34
N ALA A 149 -12.81 2.28 7.59
CA ALA A 149 -13.95 1.45 7.96
C ALA A 149 -13.63 0.39 9.02
N ARG A 150 -12.36 0.15 9.34
CA ARG A 150 -11.88 -0.97 10.16
C ARG A 150 -12.62 -1.05 11.48
N VAL A 151 -12.73 0.06 12.20
CA VAL A 151 -13.37 0.11 13.52
C VAL A 151 -14.83 -0.33 13.43
N PHE A 152 -15.55 0.11 12.39
CA PHE A 152 -16.96 -0.26 12.17
C PHE A 152 -17.11 -1.73 11.77
N ILE A 153 -16.21 -2.24 10.91
CA ILE A 153 -16.18 -3.65 10.52
C ILE A 153 -15.91 -4.52 11.76
N MET A 154 -14.89 -4.17 12.56
CA MET A 154 -14.56 -4.90 13.78
C MET A 154 -15.66 -4.80 14.83
N ALA A 155 -16.34 -3.67 14.96
CA ALA A 155 -17.50 -3.53 15.84
C ALA A 155 -18.63 -4.50 15.48
N LYS A 156 -18.86 -4.74 14.18
CA LYS A 156 -19.88 -5.66 13.70
C LYS A 156 -19.55 -7.14 13.97
N TYR A 157 -18.32 -7.56 13.72
CA TYR A 157 -17.92 -8.97 13.85
C TYR A 157 -17.37 -9.34 15.22
N PHE A 158 -16.79 -8.37 15.95
CA PHE A 158 -16.11 -8.55 17.24
C PHE A 158 -16.52 -7.45 18.24
N PRO A 159 -17.81 -7.36 18.60
CA PRO A 159 -18.39 -6.24 19.34
C PRO A 159 -17.82 -6.00 20.75
N LYS A 160 -17.04 -6.93 21.30
CA LYS A 160 -16.44 -6.82 22.64
C LYS A 160 -14.94 -6.52 22.63
N GLN A 161 -14.30 -6.52 21.46
CA GLN A 161 -12.83 -6.49 21.34
C GLN A 161 -12.31 -5.38 20.42
N TYR A 162 -13.21 -4.68 19.73
CA TYR A 162 -12.83 -3.59 18.84
C TYR A 162 -12.42 -2.34 19.63
N SER A 163 -11.41 -1.65 19.12
CA SER A 163 -11.02 -0.30 19.56
C SER A 163 -10.40 0.45 18.39
N SER A 164 -10.50 1.77 18.40
CA SER A 164 -9.74 2.61 17.48
C SER A 164 -8.28 2.70 17.96
N LEU A 165 -7.36 2.64 17.01
CA LEU A 165 -5.93 2.84 17.24
C LEU A 165 -5.48 4.11 16.49
N ASP A 166 -4.57 4.89 17.07
CA ASP A 166 -3.97 6.04 16.37
C ASP A 166 -3.25 5.62 15.08
N LEU A 167 -2.82 4.36 15.03
CA LEU A 167 -2.24 3.71 13.85
C LEU A 167 -3.22 3.69 12.65
N ASP A 168 -4.53 3.62 12.88
CA ASP A 168 -5.55 3.63 11.81
C ASP A 168 -5.45 4.90 10.98
N HIS A 169 -5.47 6.05 11.67
CA HIS A 169 -5.37 7.35 11.02
C HIS A 169 -3.99 7.56 10.41
N THR A 170 -2.94 7.16 11.11
CA THR A 170 -1.56 7.35 10.64
C THR A 170 -1.30 6.56 9.36
N LEU A 171 -1.74 5.30 9.28
CA LEU A 171 -1.63 4.52 8.05
C LEU A 171 -2.57 5.02 6.95
N TYR A 172 -3.78 5.48 7.29
CA TYR A 172 -4.67 6.13 6.33
C TYR A 172 -4.01 7.33 5.64
N GLN A 173 -3.34 8.19 6.43
CA GLN A 173 -2.55 9.31 5.92
C GLN A 173 -1.30 8.83 5.17
N LEU A 174 -0.67 7.74 5.59
CA LEU A 174 0.48 7.21 4.85
C LEU A 174 0.09 6.74 3.44
N VAL A 175 -1.04 6.04 3.31
CA VAL A 175 -1.56 5.55 2.02
C VAL A 175 -1.99 6.71 1.10
N PHE A 176 -2.30 7.89 1.66
CA PHE A 176 -2.46 9.12 0.87
C PHE A 176 -1.24 9.38 -0.03
N PHE A 177 -0.04 9.29 0.55
CA PHE A 177 1.21 9.56 -0.16
C PHE A 177 1.52 8.49 -1.20
N TYR A 178 1.17 7.23 -0.94
CA TYR A 178 1.25 6.19 -1.97
C TYR A 178 0.40 6.55 -3.18
N ILE A 179 -0.87 6.94 -2.97
CA ILE A 179 -1.76 7.30 -4.07
C ILE A 179 -1.24 8.51 -4.83
N LEU A 180 -0.81 9.56 -4.14
CA LEU A 180 -0.24 10.75 -4.78
C LEU A 180 0.99 10.39 -5.64
N LEU A 181 1.88 9.55 -5.14
CA LEU A 181 3.07 9.15 -5.89
C LEU A 181 2.69 8.38 -7.16
N HIS A 182 1.74 7.44 -7.09
CA HIS A 182 1.22 6.75 -8.28
C HIS A 182 0.57 7.71 -9.27
N GLN A 183 -0.19 8.71 -8.80
CA GLN A 183 -0.76 9.75 -9.65
C GLN A 183 0.32 10.55 -10.36
N PHE A 184 1.38 10.96 -9.66
CA PHE A 184 2.49 11.70 -10.27
C PHE A 184 3.24 10.86 -11.31
N ILE A 185 3.46 9.58 -11.05
CA ILE A 185 4.06 8.67 -12.05
C ILE A 185 3.20 8.60 -13.31
N LEU A 186 1.89 8.43 -13.16
CA LEU A 186 0.97 8.38 -14.29
C LEU A 186 0.94 9.69 -15.09
N VAL A 187 0.90 10.83 -14.40
CA VAL A 187 0.91 12.15 -15.04
C VAL A 187 2.23 12.38 -15.78
N GLU A 188 3.38 12.18 -15.14
CA GLU A 188 4.69 12.29 -15.79
C GLU A 188 4.80 11.36 -17.00
N TYR A 189 4.29 10.13 -16.87
CA TYR A 189 4.32 9.16 -17.96
C TYR A 189 3.49 9.59 -19.16
N VAL A 190 2.25 10.04 -18.93
CA VAL A 190 1.36 10.56 -20.00
C VAL A 190 1.99 11.79 -20.64
N LEU A 191 2.53 12.71 -19.84
CA LEU A 191 3.23 13.89 -20.34
C LEU A 191 4.41 13.54 -21.25
N ARG A 192 5.23 12.56 -20.85
CA ARG A 192 6.38 12.11 -21.63
C ARG A 192 5.99 11.43 -22.94
N ARG A 193 4.92 10.63 -22.94
CA ARG A 193 4.55 9.79 -24.09
C ARG A 193 3.56 10.44 -25.06
N VAL A 194 2.78 11.41 -24.60
CA VAL A 194 1.81 12.13 -25.44
C VAL A 194 2.35 13.47 -25.91
N PHE A 195 3.19 14.13 -25.11
CA PHE A 195 3.72 15.47 -25.40
C PHE A 195 5.25 15.50 -25.59
N ASP A 196 5.90 14.33 -25.66
CA ASP A 196 7.36 14.17 -25.85
C ASP A 196 8.23 14.99 -24.88
N LEU A 197 7.73 15.20 -23.66
CA LEU A 197 8.47 15.92 -22.61
C LEU A 197 9.58 15.03 -22.01
N PRO A 198 10.82 15.53 -21.82
CA PRO A 198 11.95 14.72 -21.35
C PRO A 198 11.94 14.40 -19.84
N SER A 199 10.84 14.67 -19.12
CA SER A 199 10.78 14.48 -17.67
C SER A 199 10.81 13.00 -17.28
N THR A 200 11.72 12.66 -16.37
CA THR A 200 11.85 11.32 -15.76
C THR A 200 12.08 11.39 -14.25
N PHE A 201 11.91 12.58 -13.66
CA PHE A 201 12.28 12.87 -12.28
C PHE A 201 11.46 12.04 -11.29
N VAL A 202 10.14 12.01 -11.46
CA VAL A 202 9.24 11.25 -10.58
C VAL A 202 9.51 9.76 -10.75
N TYR A 203 9.68 9.30 -12.00
CA TYR A 203 9.95 7.90 -12.28
C TYR A 203 11.21 7.37 -11.57
N TYR A 204 12.31 8.12 -11.57
CA TYR A 204 13.54 7.71 -10.89
C TYR A 204 13.47 7.86 -9.36
N ALA A 205 12.72 8.83 -8.85
CA ALA A 205 12.57 9.03 -7.40
C ALA A 205 11.58 8.03 -6.75
N ALA A 206 10.57 7.59 -7.51
CA ALA A 206 9.44 6.82 -6.97
C ALA A 206 9.83 5.52 -6.24
N PRO A 207 10.72 4.65 -6.76
CA PRO A 207 11.08 3.40 -6.08
C PRO A 207 11.64 3.65 -4.68
N TYR A 208 12.44 4.71 -4.53
CA TYR A 208 13.05 5.11 -3.27
C TYR A 208 12.03 5.66 -2.27
N ILE A 209 11.09 6.46 -2.76
CA ILE A 209 10.02 6.99 -1.93
C ILE A 209 9.09 5.86 -1.48
N PHE A 210 8.68 4.95 -2.38
CA PHE A 210 7.88 3.78 -2.03
C PHE A 210 8.58 2.92 -0.98
N HIS A 211 9.88 2.67 -1.16
CA HIS A 211 10.66 1.91 -0.22
C HIS A 211 10.64 2.56 1.18
N GLY A 212 10.92 3.86 1.26
CA GLY A 212 10.87 4.62 2.52
C GLY A 212 9.49 4.62 3.18
N LEU A 213 8.42 4.81 2.39
CA LEU A 213 7.04 4.73 2.90
C LEU A 213 6.73 3.34 3.47
N THR A 214 7.18 2.28 2.80
CA THR A 214 6.89 0.90 3.23
C THR A 214 7.68 0.54 4.48
N THR A 215 8.96 0.94 4.55
CA THR A 215 9.76 0.81 5.78
C THR A 215 9.11 1.57 6.95
N TYR A 216 8.61 2.78 6.70
CA TYR A 216 7.94 3.58 7.71
C TYR A 216 6.62 2.94 8.18
N SER A 217 5.82 2.37 7.26
CA SER A 217 4.59 1.64 7.61
C SER A 217 4.86 0.46 8.56
N ALA A 218 5.90 -0.32 8.28
CA ALA A 218 6.32 -1.44 9.13
C ALA A 218 6.79 -0.97 10.50
N LEU A 219 7.55 0.13 10.54
CA LEU A 219 8.01 0.73 11.80
C LEU A 219 6.83 1.16 12.67
N LEU A 220 5.81 1.80 12.08
CA LEU A 220 4.60 2.20 12.81
C LEU A 220 3.84 1.01 13.40
N VAL A 221 3.70 -0.09 12.64
CA VAL A 221 3.08 -1.33 13.13
C VAL A 221 3.87 -1.92 14.31
N LEU A 222 5.21 -1.93 14.22
CA LEU A 222 6.08 -2.41 15.30
C LEU A 222 5.97 -1.55 16.56
N ILE A 223 5.99 -0.22 16.41
CA ILE A 223 5.82 0.72 17.52
C ILE A 223 4.46 0.53 18.19
N GLN A 224 3.39 0.37 17.42
CA GLN A 224 2.06 0.13 17.98
C GLN A 224 2.01 -1.19 18.75
N GLY A 225 2.60 -2.26 18.21
CA GLY A 225 2.76 -3.52 18.92
C GLY A 225 3.51 -3.34 20.25
N TYR A 226 4.59 -2.55 20.26
CA TYR A 226 5.33 -2.24 21.48
C TYR A 226 4.46 -1.54 22.55
N ILE A 227 3.67 -0.55 22.14
CA ILE A 227 2.76 0.18 23.04
C ILE A 227 1.76 -0.79 23.68
N LEU A 228 1.18 -1.71 22.90
CA LEU A 228 0.22 -2.70 23.40
C LEU A 228 0.84 -3.66 24.42
N ILE A 229 2.04 -4.17 24.16
CA ILE A 229 2.77 -5.01 25.14
C ILE A 229 3.00 -4.23 26.43
N SER A 230 3.46 -2.98 26.32
CA SER A 230 3.78 -2.17 27.51
C SER A 230 2.56 -1.96 28.41
N LYS A 231 1.36 -1.76 27.83
CA LYS A 231 0.11 -1.56 28.57
C LYS A 231 -0.39 -2.84 29.25
N ASN A 232 -0.25 -4.00 28.60
CA ASN A 232 -0.70 -5.28 29.16
C ASN A 232 0.20 -5.80 30.30
N TRP A 233 1.45 -5.34 30.39
CA TRP A 233 2.36 -5.68 31.48
C TRP A 233 2.05 -4.96 32.81
N PHE A 234 1.37 -3.82 32.79
CA PHE A 234 0.96 -3.13 34.03
C PHE A 234 -0.36 -3.64 34.63
N LYS A 235 -0.99 -4.63 33.99
CA LYS A 235 -2.25 -5.27 34.45
C LYS A 235 -2.05 -6.68 35.03
N ALA A 236 -0.81 -7.17 35.11
CA ALA A 236 -0.43 -8.43 35.75
C ALA A 236 0.34 -8.13 37.03
#